data_AF-A0A920GVI4-F1
#
_entry.id   AF-A0A920GVI4-F1
#
_cell.length_a   1.000
_cell.length_b   1.000
_cell.length_c   1.000
_cell.angle_alpha   90.00
_cell.angle_beta   90.00
_cell.angle_gamma   90.00
#
_symmetry.space_group_name_H-M   'P 1'
#
loop_
_entity.id
_entity.type
_entity.pdbx_description
1 polymer ?
#
loop_
_entity_poly.entity_id
_entity_poly.type
_entity_poly.pdbx_seq_one_letter_code
_entity_poly.pdbx_strand_id
1 'polypeptide(L)'
;MSITGPDANTPTRAGIPIGDLGSGLYGVIGILSALLSREKTNKGQHIDMSLLDVQISLLTYMATMQTLSGIDPKPIGNAHFVHVPYNSFTTKDGFVVIAVITDAFWEALLDVVNTESLRDPRFSKSIDRLKISNL
;
A
#
# COMPACT_ATOMS: atom_id res chain seq x y z
N MET A 1 -9.63 -4.83 -6.50
CA MET A 1 -9.28 -6.25 -6.28
C MET A 1 -8.06 -6.68 -7.07
N SER A 2 -7.80 -6.11 -8.25
CA SER A 2 -6.65 -6.45 -9.11
C SER A 2 -5.28 -6.39 -8.42
N ILE A 3 -5.13 -5.62 -7.34
CA ILE A 3 -3.87 -5.47 -6.59
C ILE A 3 -3.94 -6.03 -5.16
N THR A 4 -5.02 -6.75 -4.82
CA THR A 4 -5.28 -7.24 -3.46
C THR A 4 -5.44 -8.74 -3.47
N GLY A 5 -4.66 -9.43 -2.64
CA GLY A 5 -4.70 -10.89 -2.50
C GLY A 5 -3.30 -11.51 -2.49
N PRO A 6 -3.22 -12.84 -2.36
CA PRO A 6 -1.95 -13.56 -2.36
C PRO A 6 -1.30 -13.58 -3.76
N ASP A 7 -2.11 -13.68 -4.82
CA ASP A 7 -1.65 -13.80 -6.20
C ASP A 7 -2.73 -13.38 -7.21
N ALA A 8 -2.33 -13.29 -8.48
CA ALA A 8 -3.18 -12.82 -9.58
C ALA A 8 -4.35 -13.76 -9.90
N ASN A 9 -4.26 -15.03 -9.51
CA ASN A 9 -5.31 -16.03 -9.72
C ASN A 9 -6.35 -16.02 -8.59
N THR A 10 -6.08 -15.28 -7.51
CA THR A 10 -6.94 -15.20 -6.32
C THR A 10 -7.36 -13.75 -6.03
N PRO A 11 -8.21 -13.12 -6.89
CA PRO A 11 -8.68 -11.76 -6.65
C PRO A 11 -9.39 -11.65 -5.31
N THR A 12 -8.86 -10.80 -4.42
CA THR A 12 -9.36 -10.71 -3.06
C THR A 12 -9.98 -9.33 -2.81
N ARG A 13 -11.17 -9.32 -2.22
CA ARG A 13 -11.81 -8.07 -1.80
C ARG A 13 -11.15 -7.57 -0.52
N ALA A 14 -11.19 -6.26 -0.30
CA ALA A 14 -10.90 -5.74 1.03
C ALA A 14 -11.89 -6.30 2.05
N GLY A 15 -11.41 -6.50 3.28
CA GLY A 15 -12.24 -6.97 4.40
C GLY A 15 -13.36 -5.99 4.81
N ILE A 16 -13.26 -4.74 4.36
CA ILE A 16 -14.24 -3.68 4.59
C ILE A 16 -14.72 -3.09 3.25
N PRO A 17 -15.90 -2.46 3.18
CA PRO A 17 -16.38 -1.82 1.96
C PRO A 17 -15.65 -0.48 1.72
N ILE A 18 -14.43 -0.55 1.18
CA ILE A 18 -13.58 0.63 0.98
C ILE A 18 -14.24 1.68 0.08
N GLY A 19 -14.98 1.25 -0.95
CA GLY A 19 -15.74 2.17 -1.81
C GLY A 19 -16.73 3.00 -1.00
N ASP A 20 -17.62 2.35 -0.24
CA ASP A 20 -18.65 3.02 0.56
C ASP A 20 -18.05 3.94 1.62
N LEU A 21 -17.05 3.46 2.36
CA LEU A 21 -16.40 4.25 3.42
C LEU A 21 -15.62 5.43 2.86
N GLY A 22 -14.85 5.20 1.78
CA GLY A 22 -14.12 6.24 1.08
C GLY A 22 -15.05 7.31 0.54
N SER A 23 -16.14 6.90 -0.12
CA SER A 23 -17.11 7.83 -0.68
C SER A 23 -17.88 8.58 0.39
N GLY A 24 -18.17 7.97 1.54
CA GLY A 24 -18.70 8.70 2.70
C GLY A 24 -17.79 9.87 3.10
N LEU A 25 -16.48 9.62 3.22
CA LEU A 25 -15.50 10.65 3.58
C LEU A 25 -15.32 11.71 2.49
N TYR A 26 -15.23 11.30 1.22
CA TYR A 26 -15.17 12.24 0.08
C TYR A 26 -16.45 13.08 -0.01
N GLY A 27 -17.61 12.51 0.33
CA GLY A 27 -18.89 13.20 0.38
C GLY A 27 -18.89 14.32 1.41
N VAL A 28 -18.42 14.02 2.63
CA VAL A 28 -18.23 15.03 3.68
C VAL A 28 -17.28 16.13 3.20
N ILE A 29 -16.15 15.79 2.59
CA ILE A 29 -15.19 16.78 2.06
C ILE A 29 -15.85 17.66 0.98
N GLY A 30 -16.60 17.08 0.06
CA GLY A 30 -17.34 17.79 -0.98
C GLY A 30 -18.38 18.75 -0.40
N ILE A 31 -19.16 18.31 0.58
CA ILE A 31 -20.18 19.12 1.26
C ILE A 31 -19.53 20.28 2.01
N LEU A 32 -18.46 20.03 2.79
CA LEU A 32 -17.74 21.09 3.50
C LEU A 32 -17.14 22.11 2.53
N SER A 33 -16.61 21.65 1.40
CA SER A 33 -16.08 22.53 0.35
C SER A 33 -17.18 23.39 -0.29
N ALA A 34 -18.35 22.81 -0.56
CA ALA A 34 -19.50 23.54 -1.10
C ALA A 34 -20.05 24.56 -0.10
N LEU A 35 -20.10 24.22 1.20
CA LEU A 35 -20.48 25.17 2.26
C LEU A 35 -19.51 26.35 2.31
N LEU A 36 -18.20 26.09 2.27
CA LEU A 36 -17.17 27.14 2.25
C LEU A 36 -17.28 28.04 1.00
N SER A 37 -17.58 27.45 -0.16
CA SER A 37 -17.82 28.18 -1.42
C SER A 37 -19.07 29.06 -1.32
N ARG A 38 -20.14 28.56 -0.69
CA ARG A 38 -21.39 29.29 -0.50
C ARG A 38 -21.20 30.57 0.30
N GLU A 39 -20.30 30.60 1.29
CA GLU A 39 -20.01 31.83 2.06
C GLU A 39 -19.53 33.00 1.19
N LYS A 40 -18.92 32.70 0.03
CA LYS A 40 -18.42 33.71 -0.91
C LYS A 40 -19.37 33.98 -2.05
N THR A 41 -20.08 32.96 -2.51
CA THR A 41 -20.87 33.00 -3.75
C THR A 41 -22.37 33.14 -3.51
N ASN A 42 -22.82 32.85 -2.29
CA ASN A 42 -24.23 32.73 -1.89
C ASN A 42 -25.03 31.73 -2.75
N LYS A 43 -24.37 30.73 -3.35
CA LYS A 43 -25.00 29.68 -4.18
C LYS A 43 -24.71 28.29 -3.63
N GLY A 44 -25.70 27.42 -3.71
CA GLY A 44 -25.52 25.97 -3.52
C GLY A 44 -24.86 25.33 -4.74
N GLN A 45 -24.46 24.06 -4.61
CA GLN A 45 -23.84 23.28 -5.67
C GLN A 45 -24.34 21.83 -5.62
N HIS A 46 -24.42 21.19 -6.78
CA HIS A 46 -24.65 19.75 -6.88
C HIS A 46 -23.30 19.03 -6.75
N ILE A 47 -23.22 18.05 -5.86
CA ILE A 47 -22.03 17.21 -5.68
C ILE A 47 -22.38 15.84 -6.25
N ASP A 48 -21.78 15.51 -7.39
CA ASP A 48 -21.87 14.18 -7.97
C ASP A 48 -20.72 13.32 -7.45
N MET A 49 -21.03 12.11 -7.00
CA MET A 49 -20.07 11.21 -6.35
C MET A 49 -20.19 9.79 -6.86
N SER A 50 -19.05 9.28 -7.33
CA SER A 50 -18.90 7.92 -7.84
C SER A 50 -18.05 7.10 -6.88
N LEU A 51 -18.55 5.92 -6.49
CA LEU A 51 -17.75 4.95 -5.72
C LEU A 51 -16.48 4.55 -6.48
N LEU A 52 -16.58 4.45 -7.81
CA LEU A 52 -15.46 4.11 -8.68
C LEU A 52 -14.38 5.19 -8.66
N ASP A 53 -14.77 6.45 -8.79
CA ASP A 53 -13.83 7.58 -8.85
C ASP A 53 -13.03 7.68 -7.55
N VAL A 54 -13.71 7.46 -6.43
CA VAL A 54 -13.07 7.41 -5.11
C VAL A 54 -12.09 6.26 -5.03
N GLN A 55 -12.49 5.04 -5.43
CA GLN A 55 -11.59 3.90 -5.42
C GLN A 55 -10.37 4.09 -6.34
N ILE A 56 -10.53 4.74 -7.49
CA ILE A 56 -9.42 5.11 -8.38
C ILE A 56 -8.49 6.11 -7.68
N SER A 57 -9.03 7.14 -7.01
CA SER A 57 -8.23 8.12 -6.29
C SER A 57 -7.40 7.51 -5.15
N LEU A 58 -7.91 6.44 -4.51
CA LEU A 58 -7.24 5.71 -3.45
C LEU A 58 -6.08 4.80 -3.93
N LEU A 59 -5.91 4.61 -5.25
CA LEU A 59 -4.77 3.86 -5.80
C LEU A 59 -3.43 4.56 -5.53
N THR A 60 -3.43 5.88 -5.32
CA THR A 60 -2.24 6.67 -4.95
C THR A 60 -1.02 6.36 -5.84
N TYR A 61 0.08 5.87 -5.28
CA TYR A 61 1.31 5.56 -6.01
C TYR A 61 1.15 4.39 -6.98
N MET A 62 0.18 3.48 -6.79
CA MET A 62 -0.07 2.38 -7.74
C MET A 62 -0.54 2.92 -9.09
N ALA A 63 -1.37 3.97 -9.08
CA ALA A 63 -1.77 4.66 -10.31
C ALA A 63 -0.56 5.35 -10.97
N THR A 64 0.28 6.01 -10.18
CA THR A 64 1.52 6.63 -10.68
C THR A 64 2.46 5.61 -11.32
N MET A 65 2.68 4.46 -10.68
CA MET A 65 3.53 3.40 -11.21
C MET A 65 3.01 2.88 -12.55
N GLN A 66 1.70 2.61 -12.65
CA GLN A 66 1.09 2.16 -13.89
C GLN A 66 1.22 3.23 -14.99
N THR A 67 0.95 4.50 -14.68
CA THR A 67 1.00 5.60 -15.65
C THR A 67 2.43 5.84 -16.16
N LEU A 68 3.45 5.67 -15.30
CA LEU A 68 4.85 5.86 -15.68
C LEU A 68 5.44 4.66 -16.43
N SER A 69 5.07 3.43 -16.05
CA SER A 69 5.69 2.21 -16.60
C SER A 69 4.87 1.53 -17.69
N GLY A 70 3.56 1.79 -17.77
CA GLY A 70 2.62 1.03 -18.60
C GLY A 70 2.34 -0.39 -18.10
N ILE A 71 2.86 -0.77 -16.92
CA ILE A 71 2.72 -2.11 -16.36
C ILE A 71 1.64 -2.08 -15.28
N ASP A 72 0.64 -2.95 -15.43
CA ASP A 72 -0.41 -3.07 -14.43
C ASP A 72 0.12 -3.71 -13.13
N PRO A 73 -0.09 -3.07 -11.97
CA PRO A 73 0.30 -3.64 -10.69
C PRO A 73 -0.48 -4.93 -10.43
N LYS A 74 0.20 -5.88 -9.79
CA LYS A 74 -0.33 -7.21 -9.46
C LYS A 74 -0.33 -7.40 -7.95
N PRO A 75 -1.19 -8.30 -7.43
CA PRO A 75 -1.16 -8.61 -6.01
C PRO A 75 0.13 -9.37 -5.68
N ILE A 76 0.76 -9.00 -4.57
CA ILE A 76 2.04 -9.57 -4.10
C ILE A 76 1.94 -10.09 -2.66
N GLY A 77 0.73 -10.41 -2.21
CA GLY A 77 0.46 -10.72 -0.80
C GLY A 77 0.76 -9.52 0.10
N ASN A 78 1.45 -9.79 1.21
CA ASN A 78 1.80 -8.78 2.22
C ASN A 78 3.17 -8.12 1.97
N ALA A 79 3.86 -8.49 0.89
CA ALA A 79 5.17 -7.95 0.57
C ALA A 79 5.10 -6.48 0.11
N HIS A 80 6.18 -5.73 0.32
CA HIS A 80 6.38 -4.43 -0.31
C HIS A 80 7.22 -4.58 -1.59
N PHE A 81 6.81 -3.94 -2.67
CA PHE A 81 7.43 -4.05 -3.99
C PHE A 81 8.86 -3.45 -4.09
N VAL A 82 9.28 -2.62 -3.12
CA VAL A 82 10.61 -1.97 -3.09
C VAL A 82 11.45 -2.35 -1.87
N HIS A 83 10.83 -2.64 -0.73
CA HIS A 83 11.54 -2.74 0.54
C HIS A 83 11.58 -4.19 0.99
N VAL A 84 12.78 -4.70 1.24
CA VAL A 84 13.00 -6.11 1.56
C VAL A 84 13.94 -6.23 2.77
N PRO A 85 13.53 -6.98 3.82
CA PRO A 85 12.18 -7.51 4.05
C PRO A 85 11.19 -6.41 4.48
N TYR A 86 10.07 -6.27 3.76
CA TYR A 86 8.85 -5.66 4.28
C TYR A 86 7.71 -6.61 3.98
N ASN A 87 7.34 -7.44 4.97
CA ASN A 87 6.33 -8.48 4.82
C ASN A 87 5.78 -8.94 6.19
N SER A 88 4.74 -9.77 6.18
CA SER A 88 4.31 -10.56 7.32
C SER A 88 5.12 -11.85 7.44
N PHE A 89 5.53 -12.20 8.65
CA PHE A 89 6.25 -13.42 9.01
C PHE A 89 5.47 -14.18 10.08
N THR A 90 5.51 -15.50 10.02
CA THR A 90 4.87 -16.36 11.02
C THR A 90 5.68 -16.38 12.32
N THR A 91 4.99 -16.40 13.45
CA THR A 91 5.54 -16.68 14.78
C THR A 91 4.93 -17.96 15.34
N LYS A 92 5.26 -18.31 16.58
CA LYS A 92 4.67 -19.47 17.26
C LYS A 92 3.15 -19.36 17.45
N ASP A 93 2.64 -18.14 17.59
CA ASP A 93 1.29 -17.83 18.06
C ASP A 93 0.55 -16.83 17.15
N GLY A 94 1.14 -16.44 16.02
CA GLY A 94 0.51 -15.51 15.10
C GLY A 94 1.45 -15.02 14.01
N PHE A 95 1.33 -13.72 13.71
CA PHE A 95 2.09 -13.06 12.66
C PHE A 95 2.69 -11.77 13.18
N VAL A 96 3.89 -11.44 12.69
CA VAL A 96 4.52 -10.14 12.88
C VAL A 96 4.82 -9.53 11.53
N VAL A 97 4.70 -8.21 11.43
CA VAL A 97 5.18 -7.48 10.25
C VAL A 97 6.59 -6.98 10.55
N ILE A 98 7.54 -7.33 9.70
CA ILE A 98 8.90 -6.80 9.75
C ILE A 98 9.04 -5.87 8.54
N ALA A 99 9.39 -4.60 8.79
CA ALA A 99 9.51 -3.56 7.78
C ALA A 99 10.92 -2.93 7.81
N VAL A 100 11.82 -3.47 6.99
CA VAL A 100 13.19 -2.97 6.81
C VAL A 100 13.22 -2.03 5.61
N ILE A 101 13.29 -0.74 5.90
CA ILE A 101 13.27 0.32 4.88
C ILE A 101 14.70 0.74 4.49
N THR A 102 15.63 0.73 5.45
CA THR A 102 17.01 1.20 5.28
C THR A 102 18.00 0.13 5.71
N ASP A 103 19.27 0.27 5.30
CA ASP A 103 20.35 -0.62 5.76
C ASP A 103 20.55 -0.52 7.28
N ALA A 104 20.30 0.64 7.90
CA ALA A 104 20.35 0.77 9.35
C ALA A 104 19.27 -0.10 10.05
N PHE A 105 18.08 -0.24 9.44
CA PHE A 105 17.04 -1.12 9.97
C PHE A 105 17.41 -2.60 9.80
N TRP A 106 18.18 -2.92 8.76
CA TRP A 106 18.70 -4.27 8.55
C TRP A 106 19.70 -4.64 9.65
N GLU A 107 20.68 -3.78 9.93
CA GLU A 107 21.64 -4.01 11.02
C GLU A 107 20.92 -4.15 12.38
N ALA A 108 19.96 -3.26 12.67
CA ALA A 108 19.17 -3.36 13.90
C ALA A 108 18.35 -4.66 13.97
N LEU A 109 17.83 -5.16 12.84
CA LEU A 109 17.14 -6.44 12.79
C LEU A 109 18.11 -7.60 13.10
N LEU A 110 19.32 -7.59 12.53
CA LEU A 110 20.34 -8.61 12.74
C LEU A 110 20.79 -8.74 14.20
N ASP A 111 20.67 -7.67 14.98
CA ASP A 111 21.00 -7.69 16.42
C ASP A 111 19.88 -8.32 17.27
N VAL A 112 18.66 -8.40 16.74
CA VAL A 112 17.50 -8.99 17.42
C VAL A 112 17.25 -10.43 16.96
N VAL A 113 17.49 -10.74 15.68
CA VAL A 113 17.30 -12.08 15.13
C VAL A 113 18.59 -12.89 15.25
N ASN A 114 18.54 -14.00 15.99
CA ASN A 114 19.68 -14.88 16.16
C ASN A 114 19.86 -15.82 14.95
N THR A 115 20.10 -15.25 13.77
CA THR A 115 20.17 -15.96 12.50
C THR A 115 21.41 -15.54 11.71
N GLU A 116 22.53 -16.22 11.96
CA GLU A 116 23.84 -15.86 11.39
C GLU A 116 23.86 -15.86 9.85
N SER A 117 23.04 -16.69 9.21
CA SER A 117 22.93 -16.72 7.74
C SER A 117 22.42 -15.41 7.14
N LEU A 118 21.75 -14.56 7.92
CA LEU A 118 21.31 -13.23 7.47
C LEU A 118 22.45 -12.20 7.48
N ARG A 119 23.58 -12.48 8.16
CA ARG A 119 24.77 -11.62 8.14
C ARG A 119 25.62 -11.81 6.87
N ASP A 120 25.15 -12.61 5.91
CA ASP A 120 25.79 -12.76 4.60
C ASP A 120 25.93 -11.39 3.89
N PRO A 121 27.12 -11.01 3.39
CA PRO A 121 27.34 -9.75 2.69
C PRO A 121 26.37 -9.46 1.55
N ARG A 122 25.80 -10.51 0.91
CA ARG A 122 24.78 -10.38 -0.15
C ARG A 122 23.48 -9.71 0.31
N PHE A 123 23.21 -9.68 1.61
CA PHE A 123 22.04 -9.02 2.19
C PHE A 123 22.34 -7.64 2.77
N SER A 124 23.58 -7.16 2.72
CA SER A 124 23.99 -5.91 3.39
C SER A 124 23.29 -4.66 2.85
N LYS A 125 23.05 -4.60 1.53
CA LYS A 125 22.42 -3.44 0.87
C LYS A 125 20.98 -3.72 0.48
N SER A 126 20.11 -2.73 0.68
CA SER A 126 18.69 -2.81 0.32
C SER A 126 18.46 -3.20 -1.14
N ILE A 127 19.30 -2.72 -2.06
CA ILE A 127 19.17 -3.05 -3.48
C ILE A 127 19.51 -4.52 -3.77
N ASP A 128 20.44 -5.11 -3.02
CA ASP A 128 20.84 -6.49 -3.21
C ASP A 128 19.81 -7.44 -2.59
N ARG A 129 19.24 -7.08 -1.43
CA ARG A 129 18.08 -7.80 -0.84
C ARG A 129 16.90 -7.86 -1.81
N LEU A 130 16.57 -6.74 -2.48
CA LEU A 130 15.51 -6.69 -3.47
C LEU A 130 15.79 -7.55 -4.71
N LYS A 131 17.04 -7.58 -5.20
CA LYS A 131 17.40 -8.44 -6.33
C LYS A 131 17.23 -9.91 -5.99
N ILE A 132 17.66 -10.32 -4.79
CA ILE A 132 17.59 -11.72 -4.37
C ILE A 132 16.14 -12.17 -4.14
N SER A 133 15.25 -11.31 -3.64
CA SER A 133 13.84 -11.68 -3.45
C SER A 133 13.05 -11.83 -4.76
N ASN A 134 13.58 -11.30 -5.86
CA ASN A 134 12.96 -11.37 -7.18
C ASN A 134 13.48 -12.54 -8.04
N LEU A 135 14.40 -13.35 -7.50
CA LEU A 135 14.91 -14.60 -8.07
C LEU A 135 14.15 -15.79 -7.49
#